data_AF-A0A432RBD8-F1
#
_entry.id   AF-A0A432RBD8-F1
#
_cell.length_a   1.000
_cell.length_b   1.000
_cell.length_c   1.000
_cell.angle_alpha   90.00
_cell.angle_beta   90.00
_cell.angle_gamma   90.00
#
_symmetry.space_group_name_H-M   'P 1'
#
loop_
_entity.id
_entity.type
_entity.pdbx_description
1 polymer ?
#
loop_
_entity_poly.entity_id
_entity_poly.type
_entity_poly.pdbx_seq_one_letter_code
_entity_poly.pdbx_strand_id
1 'polypeptide(L)'
;SPVLRFTPDGADIDSVIDIRAIFQCHHHDLERSQLDPLLTPQKGKFGLKDYEKVYCAPLKEGKDIYDMRGINREQGCVIIVRPDQYVAKVLPLDDIQGINAFFEQVLIAQ
;
A
#
# COMPACT_ATOMS: atom_id res chain seq x y z
N SER A 1 13.58 -3.49 -3.77
CA SER A 1 12.28 -3.21 -3.14
C SER A 1 12.38 -3.54 -1.66
N PRO A 2 11.89 -2.70 -0.75
CA PRO A 2 12.00 -2.97 0.69
C PRO A 2 11.17 -4.19 1.09
N VAL A 3 10.03 -4.42 0.43
CA VAL A 3 9.18 -5.59 0.67
C VAL A 3 9.98 -6.89 0.52
N LEU A 4 10.70 -7.06 -0.59
CA LEU A 4 11.48 -8.28 -0.83
C LEU A 4 12.73 -8.39 0.05
N ARG A 5 13.32 -7.24 0.44
CA ARG A 5 14.58 -7.21 1.20
C ARG A 5 14.38 -7.49 2.69
N PHE A 6 13.24 -7.10 3.23
CA PHE A 6 12.97 -7.14 4.67
C PHE A 6 11.92 -8.17 5.08
N THR A 7 11.18 -8.77 4.13
CA THR A 7 10.28 -9.89 4.41
C THR A 7 11.06 -11.20 4.44
N PRO A 8 10.97 -12.02 5.51
CA PRO A 8 11.69 -13.29 5.60
C PRO A 8 11.24 -14.29 4.51
N ASP A 9 12.16 -15.17 4.11
CA ASP A 9 11.87 -16.25 3.17
C ASP A 9 10.75 -17.16 3.68
N GLY A 10 9.75 -17.41 2.82
CA GLY A 10 8.60 -18.24 3.12
C GLY A 10 7.52 -17.58 4.00
N ALA A 11 7.74 -16.33 4.46
CA ALA A 11 6.70 -15.55 5.11
C ALA A 11 5.70 -14.96 4.07
N ASP A 12 4.51 -14.60 4.53
CA ASP A 12 3.56 -13.87 3.70
C ASP A 12 4.17 -12.52 3.25
N ILE A 13 3.97 -12.14 1.99
CA ILE A 13 4.64 -10.99 1.36
C ILE A 13 4.39 -9.65 2.09
N ASP A 14 3.26 -9.54 2.79
CA ASP A 14 2.80 -8.37 3.53
C ASP A 14 2.96 -8.49 5.06
N SER A 15 3.73 -9.48 5.53
CA SER A 15 3.92 -9.75 6.97
C SER A 15 4.75 -8.69 7.71
N VAL A 16 5.64 -7.98 7.01
CA VAL A 16 6.50 -6.92 7.57
C VAL A 16 6.02 -5.53 7.16
N ILE A 17 5.68 -5.36 5.87
CA ILE A 17 5.23 -4.09 5.30
C ILE A 17 3.84 -4.32 4.69
N ASP A 18 2.79 -3.80 5.33
CA ASP A 18 1.43 -3.82 4.80
C ASP A 18 1.23 -2.70 3.77
N ILE A 19 0.98 -3.07 2.51
CA ILE A 19 0.73 -2.13 1.42
C ILE A 19 -0.78 -2.05 1.15
N ARG A 20 -1.31 -0.83 1.18
CA ARG A 20 -2.71 -0.56 0.81
C ARG A 20 -2.77 0.50 -0.26
N ALA A 21 -3.61 0.27 -1.28
CA ALA A 21 -3.83 1.19 -2.37
C ALA A 21 -5.23 1.83 -2.27
N ILE A 22 -5.29 3.14 -2.49
CA ILE A 22 -6.55 3.90 -2.52
C ILE A 22 -6.65 4.59 -3.88
N PHE A 23 -7.53 4.09 -4.75
CA PHE A 23 -7.75 4.61 -6.09
C PHE A 23 -8.76 5.75 -6.11
N GLN A 24 -8.71 6.60 -7.15
CA GLN A 24 -9.63 7.72 -7.35
C GLN A 24 -10.88 7.38 -8.17
N CYS A 25 -11.04 6.13 -8.63
CA CYS A 25 -12.21 5.68 -9.39
C CYS A 25 -13.29 5.09 -8.48
N HIS A 26 -14.53 4.95 -8.97
CA HIS A 26 -15.57 4.25 -8.21
C HIS A 26 -15.24 2.74 -8.15
N HIS A 27 -15.63 2.06 -7.07
CA HIS A 27 -15.27 0.65 -6.85
C HIS A 27 -15.88 -0.33 -7.87
N HIS A 28 -16.95 0.06 -8.56
CA HIS A 28 -17.51 -0.71 -9.69
C HIS A 28 -16.65 -0.63 -10.97
N ASP A 29 -15.82 0.39 -11.09
CA ASP A 29 -14.97 0.61 -12.27
C ASP A 29 -13.60 -0.09 -12.13
N LEU A 30 -13.32 -0.69 -10.97
CA LEU A 30 -12.07 -1.35 -10.66
C LEU A 30 -12.19 -2.87 -10.84
N GLU A 31 -11.58 -3.38 -11.91
CA GLU A 31 -11.53 -4.81 -12.20
C GLU A 31 -10.40 -5.49 -11.40
N ARG A 32 -10.77 -6.35 -10.44
CA ARG A 32 -9.80 -6.97 -9.53
C ARG A 32 -8.81 -7.88 -10.23
N SER A 33 -9.20 -8.50 -11.34
CA SER A 33 -8.33 -9.39 -12.11
C SER A 33 -7.16 -8.66 -12.79
N GLN A 34 -7.22 -7.33 -12.88
CA GLN A 34 -6.18 -6.48 -13.46
C GLN A 34 -5.22 -5.90 -12.42
N LEU A 35 -5.47 -6.14 -11.13
CA LEU A 35 -4.61 -5.65 -10.05
C LEU A 35 -3.31 -6.44 -9.99
N ASP A 36 -2.23 -5.74 -9.62
CA ASP A 36 -0.96 -6.37 -9.32
C ASP A 36 -1.13 -7.41 -8.20
N PRO A 37 -0.51 -8.61 -8.28
CA PRO A 37 -0.59 -9.62 -7.23
C PRO A 37 -0.21 -9.12 -5.83
N LEU A 38 0.63 -8.10 -5.71
CA LEU A 38 0.97 -7.45 -4.44
C LEU A 38 -0.24 -6.80 -3.76
N LEU A 39 -1.23 -6.36 -4.56
CA LEU A 39 -2.49 -5.79 -4.10
C LEU A 39 -3.59 -6.84 -3.89
N THR A 40 -3.34 -8.11 -4.24
CA THR A 40 -4.20 -9.25 -3.90
C THR A 40 -3.37 -10.47 -3.49
N PRO A 41 -2.53 -10.36 -2.45
CA PRO A 41 -1.52 -11.38 -2.16
C PRO A 41 -2.17 -12.69 -1.74
N GLN A 42 -1.58 -13.81 -2.18
CA GLN A 42 -1.93 -15.13 -1.67
C GLN A 42 -1.16 -15.39 -0.39
N LYS A 43 -1.86 -15.75 0.68
CA LYS A 43 -1.24 -15.89 2.00
C LYS A 43 -1.79 -17.04 2.84
N GLY A 44 -1.03 -17.36 3.88
CA GLY A 44 -1.34 -18.43 4.82
C GLY A 44 -1.27 -19.83 4.21
N LYS A 45 -1.56 -20.84 5.02
CA LYS A 45 -1.38 -22.27 4.67
C LYS A 45 -2.10 -22.72 3.40
N PHE A 46 -3.20 -22.05 3.03
CA PHE A 46 -4.04 -22.43 1.90
C PHE A 46 -3.85 -21.52 0.67
N GLY A 47 -2.95 -20.52 0.73
CA GLY A 47 -2.70 -19.60 -0.38
C GLY A 47 -3.94 -18.80 -0.81
N LEU A 48 -4.80 -18.44 0.15
CA LEU A 48 -6.01 -17.66 -0.16
C LEU A 48 -5.63 -16.23 -0.50
N LYS A 49 -6.34 -15.65 -1.47
CA LYS A 49 -6.17 -14.24 -1.82
C LYS A 49 -6.71 -13.34 -0.71
N ASP A 50 -5.91 -12.36 -0.32
CA ASP A 50 -6.38 -11.22 0.45
C ASP A 50 -7.01 -10.19 -0.48
N TYR A 51 -8.21 -9.76 -0.13
CA TYR A 51 -9.00 -8.79 -0.90
C TYR A 51 -9.14 -7.43 -0.18
N GLU A 52 -8.46 -7.26 0.95
CA GLU A 52 -8.58 -6.10 1.85
C GLU A 52 -7.44 -5.09 1.68
N LYS A 53 -6.69 -5.16 0.58
CA LYS A 53 -5.56 -4.25 0.30
C LYS A 53 -5.93 -3.06 -0.58
N VAL A 54 -7.09 -3.08 -1.23
CA VAL A 54 -7.48 -2.09 -2.23
C VAL A 54 -8.80 -1.43 -1.90
N TYR A 55 -8.79 -0.10 -1.97
CA TYR A 55 -9.92 0.77 -1.69
C TYR A 55 -10.10 1.80 -2.80
N CYS A 56 -11.25 2.45 -2.81
CA CYS A 56 -11.61 3.49 -3.77
C CYS A 56 -12.12 4.71 -2.99
N ALA A 57 -11.70 5.90 -3.41
CA ALA A 57 -11.97 7.16 -2.75
C ALA A 57 -13.37 7.73 -3.03
N PRO A 58 -13.90 7.69 -4.28
CA PRO A 58 -15.28 8.10 -4.54
C PRO A 58 -16.27 7.19 -3.83
N LEU A 59 -17.07 7.78 -2.97
CA LEU A 59 -18.21 7.13 -2.34
C LEU A 59 -19.49 7.59 -3.02
N LYS A 60 -20.51 6.71 -3.04
CA LYS A 60 -21.87 7.10 -3.45
C LYS A 60 -22.42 8.22 -2.54
N GLU A 61 -22.08 8.15 -1.26
CA GLU A 61 -22.41 9.14 -0.23
C GLU A 61 -21.19 9.31 0.69
N GLY A 62 -20.86 10.55 1.07
CA GLY A 62 -19.72 10.85 1.94
C GLY A 62 -18.70 11.78 1.30
N LYS A 63 -17.57 11.96 2.00
CA LYS A 63 -16.49 12.84 1.57
C LYS A 63 -15.34 12.01 1.00
N ASP A 64 -14.82 12.44 -0.14
CA ASP A 64 -13.65 11.84 -0.80
C ASP A 64 -12.39 12.08 0.04
N ILE A 65 -11.64 11.01 0.33
CA ILE A 65 -10.42 11.08 1.15
C ILE A 65 -9.33 11.95 0.53
N TYR A 66 -9.23 12.04 -0.80
CA TYR A 66 -8.26 12.90 -1.47
C TYR A 66 -8.55 14.36 -1.12
N ASP A 67 -9.80 14.80 -1.21
CA ASP A 67 -10.19 16.17 -0.87
C ASP A 67 -10.07 16.43 0.64
N MET A 68 -10.50 15.47 1.47
CA MET A 68 -10.42 15.57 2.93
C MET A 68 -9.00 15.67 3.48
N ARG A 69 -8.00 15.17 2.74
CA ARG A 69 -6.60 15.14 3.15
C ARG A 69 -5.69 16.01 2.28
N GLY A 70 -6.25 16.72 1.30
CA GLY A 70 -5.50 17.57 0.38
C GLY A 70 -4.48 16.79 -0.45
N ILE A 71 -4.80 15.55 -0.83
CA ILE A 71 -3.92 14.71 -1.65
C ILE A 71 -3.99 15.23 -3.09
N ASN A 72 -2.81 15.47 -3.69
CA ASN A 72 -2.72 15.87 -5.09
C ASN A 72 -3.25 14.73 -5.99
N ARG A 73 -4.30 15.01 -6.77
CA ARG A 73 -4.97 14.02 -7.61
C ARG A 73 -4.15 13.63 -8.85
N GLU A 74 -3.29 14.51 -9.34
CA GLU A 74 -2.45 14.24 -10.52
C GLU A 74 -1.19 13.45 -10.13
N GLN A 75 -0.59 13.78 -8.99
CA GLN A 75 0.69 13.21 -8.56
C GLN A 75 0.53 12.03 -7.58
N GLY A 76 -0.59 11.98 -6.84
CA GLY A 76 -0.78 11.06 -5.71
C GLY A 76 0.30 11.21 -4.63
N CYS A 77 0.39 10.22 -3.74
CA CYS A 77 1.48 10.14 -2.76
C CYS A 77 1.61 8.73 -2.17
N VAL A 78 2.75 8.46 -1.54
CA VAL A 78 2.97 7.34 -0.63
C VAL A 78 3.02 7.89 0.79
N ILE A 79 2.26 7.28 1.69
CA ILE A 79 2.26 7.61 3.11
C ILE A 79 2.79 6.39 3.87
N ILE A 80 3.93 6.55 4.53
CA ILE A 80 4.51 5.51 5.38
C ILE A 80 4.02 5.74 6.81
N VAL A 81 3.33 4.75 7.35
CA VAL A 81 2.76 4.75 8.71
C VAL A 81 3.46 3.69 9.54
N ARG A 82 3.84 4.05 10.76
CA ARG A 82 4.48 3.15 11.73
C ARG A 82 3.47 2.17 12.34
N PRO A 83 3.94 1.07 12.95
CA PRO A 83 3.07 0.13 13.67
C PRO A 83 2.26 0.77 14.80
N ASP A 84 2.74 1.87 15.38
CA ASP A 84 2.04 2.68 16.39
C ASP A 84 1.12 3.77 15.79
N GLN A 85 0.81 3.66 14.50
CA GLN A 85 -0.13 4.50 13.75
C GLN A 85 0.34 5.94 13.48
N TYR A 86 1.58 6.29 13.83
CA TYR A 86 2.15 7.60 13.48
C TYR A 86 2.64 7.63 12.03
N VAL A 87 2.33 8.72 11.32
CA VAL A 87 2.88 8.99 9.99
C VAL A 87 4.38 9.27 10.13
N ALA A 88 5.21 8.46 9.49
CA ALA A 88 6.66 8.62 9.49
C ALA A 88 7.14 9.47 8.30
N LYS A 89 6.52 9.29 7.12
CA LYS A 89 6.95 9.98 5.90
C LYS A 89 5.79 10.10 4.91
N VAL A 90 5.79 11.20 4.16
CA VAL A 90 4.95 11.39 2.97
C VAL A 90 5.89 11.65 1.81
N LEU A 91 5.75 10.87 0.74
CA LEU A 91 6.64 10.86 -0.42
C LEU A 91 5.84 10.94 -1.72
N PRO A 92 6.44 11.43 -2.81
CA PRO A 92 5.91 11.20 -4.17
C PRO A 92 5.79 9.70 -4.47
N LEU A 93 4.82 9.32 -5.33
CA LEU A 93 4.62 7.91 -5.72
C LEU A 93 5.83 7.31 -6.46
N ASP A 94 6.57 8.13 -7.19
CA ASP A 94 7.72 7.75 -8.01
C ASP A 94 9.07 7.83 -7.26
N ASP A 95 9.09 8.28 -6.00
CA ASP A 95 10.30 8.36 -5.17
C ASP A 95 10.69 6.99 -4.58
N ILE A 96 11.01 6.04 -5.46
CA ILE A 96 11.44 4.68 -5.09
C ILE A 96 12.70 4.73 -4.22
N GLN A 97 13.62 5.67 -4.48
CA GLN A 97 14.85 5.83 -3.71
C GLN A 97 14.56 6.28 -2.28
N GLY A 98 13.71 7.29 -2.10
CA GLY A 98 13.31 7.80 -0.79
C GLY A 98 12.52 6.78 0.04
N ILE A 99 11.76 5.89 -0.60
CA ILE A 99 11.09 4.76 0.04
C ILE A 99 12.12 3.73 0.51
N ASN A 100 13.03 3.28 -0.37
CA ASN A 100 14.07 2.31 -0.02
C ASN A 100 14.95 2.81 1.14
N ALA A 101 15.43 4.06 1.02
CA ALA A 101 16.32 4.68 2.01
C ALA A 101 15.67 4.81 3.39
N PHE A 102 14.34 4.97 3.48
CA PHE A 102 13.64 5.00 4.76
C PHE A 102 13.70 3.62 5.44
N PHE A 103 13.30 2.56 4.74
CA PHE A 103 13.22 1.22 5.33
C PHE A 103 14.59 0.64 5.66
N GLU A 104 15.63 0.96 4.88
CA GLU A 104 17.02 0.56 5.16
C GLU A 104 17.57 1.09 6.49
N GLN A 105 17.02 2.20 7.01
CA GLN A 105 17.47 2.78 8.28
C GLN A 105 16.77 2.18 9.50
N VAL A 106 15.62 1.52 9.31
CA VAL A 106 14.75 1.10 10.42
C VAL A 106 14.48 -0.41 10.45
N LEU A 107 14.71 -1.13 9.35
CA LEU A 107 14.55 -2.59 9.26
C LEU A 107 15.90 -3.29 9.06
N ILE A 108 15.97 -4.53 9.54
CA ILE A 108 17.13 -5.41 9.36
C ILE A 108 16.85 -6.35 8.20
N ALA A 109 17.75 -6.40 7.22
CA ALA A 109 17.64 -7.30 6.08
C ALA A 109 17.59 -8.77 6.53
N GLN A 110 16.79 -9.56 5.83
CA GLN A 110 16.64 -11.00 6.09
C GLN A 110 17.61 -11.81 5.23
#